data_AF-A0A949TFH7-F1
#
_entry.id   AF-A0A949TFH7-F1
#
_cell.length_a   1.000
_cell.length_b   1.000
_cell.length_c   1.000
_cell.angle_alpha   90.00
_cell.angle_beta   90.00
_cell.angle_gamma   90.00
#
_symmetry.space_group_name_H-M   'P 1'
#
loop_
_entity.id
_entity.type
_entity.pdbx_description
1 polymer ?
#
loop_
_entity_poly.entity_id
_entity_poly.type
_entity_poly.pdbx_seq_one_letter_code
_entity_poly.pdbx_strand_id
1 'polypeptide(L)'
;MPTTNNLLSQMRTRVLELYSPAIQIAFETETDEAKKKEFLEQRESCRNYLYELELQDLQEVLAKMQLLKTELHSAIQSLGNAIQNVENTVGIIESIKRFSGIIARLFTIF
;
A
#
# COMPACT_ATOMS: atom_id res chain seq x y z
N MET A 1 -7.18 -21.25 -13.37
CA MET A 1 -7.69 -20.56 -12.17
C MET A 1 -7.67 -19.06 -12.48
N PRO A 2 -8.82 -18.36 -12.53
CA PRO A 2 -8.81 -16.91 -12.68
C PRO A 2 -8.16 -16.32 -11.43
N THR A 3 -7.20 -15.41 -11.60
CA THR A 3 -6.62 -14.63 -10.49
C THR A 3 -7.71 -13.74 -9.88
N THR A 4 -7.58 -13.37 -8.60
CA THR A 4 -8.52 -12.51 -7.85
C THR A 4 -8.87 -11.22 -8.61
N ASN A 5 -7.92 -10.65 -9.35
CA ASN A 5 -8.14 -9.49 -10.23
C ASN A 5 -9.15 -9.74 -11.37
N ASN A 6 -9.21 -10.96 -11.90
CA ASN A 6 -10.14 -11.32 -12.97
C ASN A 6 -11.57 -11.43 -12.43
N LEU A 7 -11.74 -12.03 -11.24
CA LEU A 7 -13.06 -12.14 -10.59
C LEU A 7 -13.63 -10.77 -10.21
N LEU A 8 -12.82 -9.90 -9.60
CA LEU A 8 -13.25 -8.56 -9.21
C LEU A 8 -13.69 -7.73 -10.43
N SER A 9 -12.94 -7.80 -11.53
CA SER A 9 -13.30 -7.13 -12.79
C SER A 9 -14.61 -7.66 -13.36
N GLN A 10 -14.80 -8.99 -13.38
CA GLN A 10 -16.05 -9.60 -13.87
C GLN A 10 -17.25 -9.18 -13.03
N MET A 11 -17.11 -9.13 -11.70
CA MET A 11 -18.17 -8.71 -10.79
C MET A 11 -18.54 -7.24 -10.99
N ARG A 12 -17.55 -6.35 -11.18
CA ARG A 12 -17.82 -4.93 -11.52
C ARG A 12 -18.60 -4.78 -12.80
N THR A 13 -18.19 -5.48 -13.87
CA THR A 13 -18.92 -5.49 -15.14
C THR A 13 -20.34 -6.02 -14.95
N ARG A 14 -20.51 -7.11 -14.20
CA ARG A 14 -21.82 -7.71 -13.95
C ARG A 14 -22.76 -6.77 -13.20
N VAL A 15 -22.26 -6.08 -12.17
CA VAL A 15 -23.06 -5.06 -11.47
C VAL A 15 -23.43 -3.92 -12.43
N LEU A 16 -22.49 -3.39 -13.24
CA LEU A 16 -22.81 -2.36 -14.22
C LEU A 16 -23.90 -2.79 -15.21
N GLU A 17 -23.84 -4.01 -15.72
CA GLU A 17 -24.88 -4.59 -16.58
C GLU A 17 -26.23 -4.65 -15.87
N LEU A 18 -26.25 -5.16 -14.63
CA LEU A 18 -27.48 -5.28 -13.85
C LEU A 18 -28.14 -3.94 -13.60
N TYR A 19 -27.39 -2.83 -13.52
CA TYR A 19 -27.92 -1.48 -13.36
C TYR A 19 -28.03 -0.69 -14.68
N SER A 20 -27.87 -1.35 -15.82
CA SER A 20 -27.96 -0.70 -17.13
C SER A 20 -29.39 -0.22 -17.44
N PRO A 21 -29.56 0.82 -18.27
CA PRO A 21 -30.88 1.31 -18.67
C PRO A 21 -31.76 0.24 -19.32
N ALA A 22 -31.17 -0.65 -20.14
CA ALA A 22 -31.92 -1.71 -20.81
C ALA A 22 -32.53 -2.71 -19.82
N ILE A 23 -31.76 -3.15 -18.82
CA ILE A 23 -32.24 -4.03 -17.76
C ILE A 23 -33.25 -3.30 -16.86
N GLN A 24 -33.04 -2.01 -16.61
CA GLN A 24 -33.96 -1.21 -15.80
C GLN A 24 -35.33 -1.06 -16.47
N ILE A 25 -35.37 -0.80 -17.77
CA ILE A 25 -36.61 -0.77 -18.56
C ILE A 25 -37.30 -2.14 -18.50
N ALA A 26 -36.56 -3.23 -18.71
CA ALA A 26 -37.11 -4.59 -18.65
C ALA A 26 -37.74 -4.89 -17.28
N PHE A 27 -37.07 -4.48 -16.18
CA PHE A 27 -37.56 -4.62 -14.82
C PHE A 27 -38.84 -3.80 -14.57
N GLU A 28 -38.90 -2.56 -15.05
CA GLU A 28 -40.08 -1.69 -14.90
C GLU A 28 -41.29 -2.21 -15.67
N THR A 29 -41.07 -2.86 -16.80
CA THR A 29 -42.13 -3.47 -17.62
C THR A 29 -42.54 -4.87 -17.17
N GLU A 30 -41.80 -5.51 -16.26
CA GLU A 30 -42.17 -6.81 -15.70
C GLU A 30 -43.48 -6.66 -14.90
N THR A 31 -44.40 -7.60 -15.07
CA THR A 31 -45.70 -7.60 -14.39
C THR A 31 -45.77 -8.63 -13.28
N ASP A 32 -44.88 -9.62 -13.31
CA ASP A 32 -44.78 -10.66 -12.30
C ASP A 32 -43.97 -10.16 -11.09
N GLU A 33 -44.68 -9.92 -9.99
CA GLU A 33 -44.08 -9.44 -8.74
C GLU A 33 -43.11 -10.46 -8.11
N ALA A 34 -43.30 -11.77 -8.33
CA ALA A 34 -42.36 -12.77 -7.83
C ALA A 34 -41.02 -12.66 -8.55
N LYS A 35 -41.04 -12.47 -9.88
CA LYS A 35 -39.81 -12.25 -10.67
C LYS A 35 -39.12 -10.94 -10.33
N LYS A 36 -39.88 -9.86 -10.10
CA LYS A 36 -39.31 -8.59 -9.64
C LYS A 36 -38.57 -8.76 -8.33
N LYS A 37 -39.19 -9.45 -7.36
CA LYS A 37 -38.59 -9.70 -6.06
C LYS A 37 -37.31 -10.52 -6.20
N GLU A 38 -37.34 -11.63 -6.92
CA GLU A 38 -36.17 -12.47 -7.16
C GLU A 38 -35.03 -11.68 -7.81
N PHE A 39 -35.34 -10.85 -8.80
CA PHE A 39 -34.36 -10.03 -9.48
C PHE A 39 -33.72 -8.98 -8.56
N LEU A 40 -34.49 -8.35 -7.68
CA LEU A 40 -33.96 -7.41 -6.68
C LEU A 40 -33.03 -8.13 -5.68
N GLU A 41 -33.43 -9.31 -5.21
CA GLU A 41 -32.59 -10.14 -4.34
C GLU A 41 -31.26 -10.52 -5.01
N GLN A 42 -31.30 -10.92 -6.29
CA GLN A 42 -30.09 -11.20 -7.07
C GLN A 42 -29.21 -9.96 -7.27
N ARG A 43 -29.80 -8.79 -7.57
CA ARG A 43 -29.08 -7.52 -7.68
C ARG A 43 -28.37 -7.16 -6.39
N GLU A 44 -29.06 -7.28 -5.26
CA GLU A 44 -28.52 -6.98 -3.94
C GLU A 44 -27.41 -7.96 -3.57
N SER A 45 -27.62 -9.25 -3.77
CA SER A 45 -26.61 -10.29 -3.53
C SER A 45 -25.33 -10.06 -4.33
N CYS A 46 -25.47 -9.74 -5.63
CA CYS A 46 -24.33 -9.43 -6.51
C CYS A 46 -23.54 -8.20 -6.01
N ARG A 47 -24.26 -7.15 -5.59
CA ARG A 47 -23.65 -5.93 -5.05
C ARG A 47 -22.92 -6.18 -3.73
N ASN A 48 -23.53 -6.93 -2.82
CA ASN A 48 -22.93 -7.25 -1.53
C ASN A 48 -21.66 -8.09 -1.72
N TYR A 49 -21.70 -9.08 -2.62
CA TYR A 49 -20.52 -9.87 -2.93
C TYR A 49 -19.39 -9.05 -3.57
N LEU A 50 -19.72 -8.11 -4.48
CA LEU A 50 -18.72 -7.17 -4.99
C LEU A 50 -18.10 -6.33 -3.87
N TYR A 51 -18.91 -5.82 -2.95
CA TYR A 51 -18.43 -5.04 -1.81
C TYR A 51 -17.45 -5.84 -0.94
N GLU A 52 -17.74 -7.11 -0.65
CA GLU A 52 -16.85 -7.99 0.11
C GLU A 52 -15.50 -8.19 -0.59
N LEU A 53 -15.52 -8.41 -1.91
CA LEU A 53 -14.30 -8.55 -2.71
C LEU A 53 -13.47 -7.25 -2.73
N GLU A 54 -14.11 -6.09 -2.87
CA GLU A 54 -13.42 -4.79 -2.85
C GLU A 54 -12.83 -4.49 -1.48
N LEU A 55 -13.55 -4.85 -0.41
CA LEU A 55 -13.05 -4.71 0.96
C LEU A 55 -11.82 -5.59 1.20
N GLN A 56 -11.85 -6.84 0.72
CA GLN A 56 -10.73 -7.76 0.84
C GLN A 56 -9.49 -7.24 0.07
N ASP A 57 -9.67 -6.76 -1.16
CA ASP A 57 -8.59 -6.16 -1.96
C ASP A 57 -7.97 -4.94 -1.24
N LEU A 58 -8.81 -4.06 -0.69
CA LEU A 58 -8.36 -2.90 0.09
C LEU A 58 -7.60 -3.31 1.37
N GLN A 59 -8.04 -4.35 2.06
CA GLN A 59 -7.35 -4.88 3.24
C GLN A 59 -5.98 -5.45 2.89
N GLU A 60 -5.85 -6.13 1.76
CA GLU A 60 -4.55 -6.64 1.29
C GLU A 60 -3.59 -5.49 0.96
N VAL A 61 -4.08 -4.45 0.26
CA VAL A 61 -3.29 -3.25 -0.03
C VAL A 61 -2.87 -2.54 1.26
N LEU A 62 -3.79 -2.41 2.23
CA LEU A 62 -3.50 -1.80 3.53
C LEU A 62 -2.39 -2.55 4.28
N ALA A 63 -2.45 -3.88 4.31
CA ALA A 63 -1.44 -4.72 4.96
C ALA A 63 -0.05 -4.50 4.32
N LYS A 64 0.03 -4.46 2.99
CA LYS A 64 1.28 -4.17 2.26
C LYS A 64 1.82 -2.77 2.59
N MET A 65 0.95 -1.76 2.66
CA MET A 65 1.34 -0.39 3.03
C MET A 65 1.86 -0.29 4.47
N GLN A 66 1.26 -1.01 5.42
CA GLN A 66 1.70 -1.05 6.81
C GLN A 66 3.08 -1.70 6.96
N LEU A 67 3.34 -2.78 6.21
CA LEU A 67 4.66 -3.40 6.16
C LEU A 67 5.71 -2.42 5.62
N LEU A 68 5.43 -1.80 4.47
CA LEU A 68 6.32 -0.83 3.83
C LEU A 68 6.64 0.37 4.75
N LYS A 69 5.64 0.86 5.50
CA LYS A 69 5.84 1.93 6.49
C LYS A 69 6.86 1.52 7.56
N THR A 70 6.78 0.29 8.05
CA THR A 70 7.71 -0.23 9.07
C THR A 70 9.13 -0.36 8.51
N GLU A 71 9.27 -0.91 7.30
CA GLU A 71 10.55 -1.05 6.62
C GLU A 71 11.21 0.32 6.37
N LEU A 72 10.44 1.29 5.89
CA LEU A 72 10.94 2.65 5.65
C LEU A 72 11.41 3.32 6.94
N HIS A 73 10.67 3.15 8.04
CA HIS A 73 11.08 3.68 9.34
C HIS A 73 12.41 3.07 9.81
N SER A 74 12.57 1.75 9.68
CA SER A 74 13.81 1.06 10.01
C SER A 74 14.98 1.51 9.14
N ALA A 75 14.74 1.71 7.84
CA ALA A 75 15.75 2.21 6.91
C ALA A 75 16.20 3.64 7.27
N ILE A 76 15.28 4.53 7.63
CA ILE A 76 15.58 5.90 8.09
C ILE A 76 16.42 5.87 9.37
N GLN A 77 16.06 5.04 10.34
CA GLN A 77 16.85 4.89 11.58
C GLN A 77 18.25 4.38 11.30
N SER A 78 18.38 3.37 10.43
CA SER A 78 19.66 2.80 10.03
C SER A 78 20.54 3.83 9.32
N LEU A 79 19.95 4.66 8.46
CA LEU A 79 20.65 5.76 7.80
C LEU A 79 21.12 6.82 8.80
N GLY A 80 20.27 7.19 9.77
CA GLY A 80 20.65 8.11 10.85
C GLY A 80 21.85 7.60 11.65
N ASN A 81 21.86 6.32 12.01
CA ASN A 81 22.99 5.70 12.70
C ASN A 81 24.26 5.69 11.83
N ALA A 82 24.14 5.41 10.54
CA ALA A 82 25.27 5.44 9.61
C ALA A 82 25.87 6.85 9.49
N ILE A 83 25.03 7.89 9.41
CA ILE A 83 25.49 9.29 9.39
C ILE A 83 26.24 9.63 10.68
N GLN A 84 25.68 9.29 11.85
CA GLN A 84 26.35 9.53 13.13
C GLN A 84 27.73 8.86 13.21
N ASN A 85 27.85 7.63 12.70
CA ASN A 85 29.14 6.93 12.65
C ASN A 85 30.15 7.61 11.73
N VAL A 86 29.71 8.15 10.60
CA VAL A 86 30.57 8.92 9.69
C VAL A 86 31.03 10.22 10.36
N GLU A 87 30.13 10.96 11.00
CA GLU A 87 30.48 12.19 11.74
C GLU A 87 31.51 11.91 12.85
N ASN A 88 31.32 10.84 13.61
CA ASN A 88 32.26 10.41 14.64
C ASN A 88 33.64 10.08 14.03
N THR A 89 33.66 9.38 12.90
CA THR A 89 34.90 9.00 12.20
C THR A 89 35.66 10.24 11.72
N VAL A 90 34.96 11.21 11.13
CA VAL A 90 35.55 12.50 10.71
C VAL A 90 36.14 13.23 11.92
N GLY A 91 35.43 13.31 13.03
CA GLY A 91 35.92 13.94 14.27
C GLY A 91 37.19 13.28 14.83
N ILE A 92 37.28 11.94 14.78
CA ILE A 92 38.48 11.20 15.18
C ILE A 92 39.65 11.53 14.25
N ILE A 93 39.44 11.55 12.92
CA ILE A 93 40.49 11.86 11.94
C ILE A 93 41.01 13.29 12.16
N GLU A 94 40.14 14.27 12.40
CA GLU A 94 40.56 15.64 12.70
C GLU A 94 41.39 15.71 13.99
N SER A 95 40.99 14.96 15.02
CA SER A 95 41.70 14.90 16.29
C SER A 95 43.10 14.28 16.12
N ILE A 96 43.22 13.21 15.34
CA ILE A 96 44.51 12.61 14.97
C ILE A 96 45.37 13.63 14.22
N LYS A 97 44.82 14.33 13.22
CA LYS A 97 45.55 15.35 12.45
C LYS A 97 46.09 16.47 13.34
N ARG A 98 45.28 16.94 14.29
CA ARG A 98 45.71 17.95 15.29
C ARG A 98 46.82 17.40 16.18
N PHE A 99 46.66 16.18 16.68
CA PHE A 99 47.66 15.52 17.52
C PHE A 99 49.00 15.34 16.77
N SER A 100 48.99 14.81 15.54
CA SER A 100 50.18 14.69 14.70
C SER A 100 50.87 16.03 14.44
N GLY A 101 50.09 17.10 14.26
CA GLY A 101 50.62 18.46 14.11
C GLY A 101 51.31 19.00 15.38
N ILE A 102 50.83 18.63 16.57
CA ILE A 102 51.48 18.97 17.85
C ILE A 102 52.80 18.20 17.99
N ILE A 103 52.79 16.89 17.71
CA ILE A 103 54.00 16.05 17.77
C ILE A 103 55.08 16.55 16.81
N ALA A 104 54.72 16.91 15.57
CA ALA A 104 55.67 17.45 14.60
C ALA A 104 56.36 18.73 15.11
N ARG A 105 55.63 19.62 15.77
CA ARG A 105 56.21 20.85 16.36
C ARG A 105 57.15 20.54 17.52
N LEU A 106 56.84 19.56 18.36
CA LEU A 106 57.73 19.14 19.45
C LEU A 106 59.08 18.66 18.91
N PHE A 107 59.10 17.84 17.86
CA PHE A 107 60.33 17.41 17.17
C PHE A 107 61.10 18.52 16.46
N THR A 108 60.51 19.71 16.30
CA THR A 108 61.20 20.86 15.70
C THR A 108 61.83 21.76 16.78
N ILE A 109 61.35 21.66 18.02
CA ILE A 109 61.80 22.47 19.17
C ILE A 109 62.92 21.74 19.94
N PHE A 110 62.85 20.41 19.99
CA PHE A 110 63.91 19.53 20.49
C PHE A 110 64.83 19.09 19.36
#